data_AF-A0A1B8NW30-F1
#
_entry.id   AF-A0A1B8NW30-F1
#
_cell.length_a   1.000
_cell.length_b   1.000
_cell.length_c   1.000
_cell.angle_alpha   90.00
_cell.angle_beta   90.00
_cell.angle_gamma   90.00
#
_symmetry.space_group_name_H-M   'P 1'
#
loop_
_entity.id
_entity.type
_entity.pdbx_description
1 polymer ?
#
loop_
_entity_poly.entity_id
_entity_poly.type
_entity_poly.pdbx_seq_one_letter_code
_entity_poly.pdbx_strand_id
1 'polypeptide(L)'
;MSIFDHVQNRYARTQQEEMTLQEYLELCREQPSAYANAAERILEAIGEPEVIDTAKDPRLARIFSNKVIRRYPAFEEFYGMEEAIEQIVAYFRHAAQGLEERKQILYLLGPVGGGKSSLAERLKLLMERVPFYALKGSPVQESPLGLFSPRRTASCWRRNTAFPGAA
;
A
#
# COMPACT_ATOMS: atom_id res chain seq x y z
N MET A 1 17.57 -12.02 20.62
CA MET A 1 16.72 -12.92 19.81
C MET A 1 17.63 -13.82 19.00
N SER A 2 17.41 -15.14 19.06
CA SER A 2 18.20 -16.14 18.33
C SER A 2 17.89 -16.08 16.83
N ILE A 3 18.84 -16.48 15.97
CA ILE A 3 18.61 -16.62 14.52
C ILE A 3 17.43 -17.56 14.25
N PHE A 4 17.25 -18.58 15.09
CA PHE A 4 16.14 -19.52 15.00
C PHE A 4 14.78 -18.83 15.22
N ASP A 5 14.67 -17.92 16.18
CA ASP A 5 13.43 -17.15 16.42
C ASP A 5 13.09 -16.27 15.22
N HIS A 6 14.12 -15.71 14.56
CA HIS A 6 13.93 -14.86 13.39
C HIS A 6 13.44 -15.66 12.17
N VAL A 7 14.02 -16.85 11.95
CA VAL A 7 13.60 -17.76 10.88
C VAL A 7 12.19 -18.30 11.15
N GLN A 8 11.88 -18.73 12.37
CA GLN A 8 10.54 -19.22 12.74
C GLN A 8 9.48 -18.12 12.57
N ASN A 9 9.74 -16.89 13.00
CA ASN A 9 8.81 -15.78 12.80
C ASN A 9 8.57 -15.45 11.33
N ARG A 10 9.61 -15.56 10.48
CA ARG A 10 9.46 -15.37 9.02
C ARG A 10 8.62 -16.47 8.39
N TYR A 11 8.83 -17.72 8.81
CA TYR A 11 8.03 -18.86 8.35
C TYR A 11 6.57 -18.74 8.78
N ALA A 12 6.31 -18.37 10.04
CA ALA A 12 4.96 -18.17 10.55
C ALA A 12 4.21 -17.07 9.78
N ARG A 13 4.86 -15.94 9.47
CA ARG A 13 4.29 -14.85 8.65
C ARG A 13 3.99 -15.24 7.20
N THR A 14 4.65 -16.28 6.70
CA THR A 14 4.45 -16.79 5.33
C THR A 14 3.42 -17.92 5.28
N GLN A 15 3.06 -18.50 6.42
CA GLN A 15 2.00 -19.50 6.46
C GLN A 15 0.67 -18.83 6.12
N GLN A 16 -0.02 -19.41 5.15
CA GLN A 16 -1.37 -19.04 4.81
C GLN A 16 -2.26 -19.57 5.93
N GLU A 17 -2.74 -18.67 6.78
CA GLU A 17 -3.74 -19.01 7.78
C GLU A 17 -5.12 -19.06 7.11
N GLU A 18 -5.82 -20.16 7.33
CA GLU A 18 -7.19 -20.29 6.88
C GLU A 18 -8.13 -19.73 7.95
N MET A 19 -9.04 -18.87 7.53
CA MET A 19 -10.10 -18.34 8.36
C MET A 19 -11.44 -18.50 7.66
N THR A 20 -12.49 -18.59 8.45
CA THR A 20 -13.87 -18.60 7.97
C THR A 20 -14.28 -17.20 7.50
N LEU A 21 -15.31 -17.14 6.65
CA LEU A 21 -15.88 -15.86 6.23
C LEU A 21 -16.41 -15.04 7.42
N GLN A 22 -16.92 -15.70 8.47
CA GLN A 22 -17.42 -15.02 9.65
C GLN A 22 -16.29 -14.34 10.43
N GLU A 23 -15.19 -15.05 10.70
CA GLU A 23 -14.00 -14.48 11.36
C GLU A 23 -13.42 -13.32 10.56
N TYR A 24 -13.40 -13.43 9.22
CA TYR A 24 -12.98 -12.33 8.35
C TYR A 24 -13.89 -11.09 8.49
N LEU A 25 -15.21 -11.27 8.56
CA LEU A 25 -16.15 -10.16 8.74
C LEU A 25 -16.02 -9.51 10.12
N GLU A 26 -15.77 -10.30 11.17
CA GLU A 26 -15.47 -9.79 12.51
C GLU A 26 -14.18 -8.97 12.50
N LEU A 27 -13.13 -9.48 11.85
CA LEU A 27 -11.87 -8.75 11.65
C LEU A 27 -12.09 -7.43 10.89
N CYS A 28 -12.90 -7.42 9.83
CA CYS A 28 -13.21 -6.22 9.06
C CYS A 28 -13.91 -5.14 9.91
N ARG A 29 -14.63 -5.53 10.96
CA ARG A 29 -15.28 -4.60 11.87
C ARG A 29 -14.26 -3.92 12.79
N GLU A 30 -13.21 -4.62 13.18
CA GLU A 30 -12.17 -4.11 14.09
C GLU A 30 -11.06 -3.37 13.35
N GLN A 31 -10.68 -3.85 12.17
CA GLN A 31 -9.50 -3.42 11.44
C GLN A 31 -9.84 -3.09 9.98
N PRO A 32 -9.94 -1.80 9.62
CA PRO A 32 -10.18 -1.37 8.24
C PRO A 32 -9.14 -1.86 7.23
N SER A 33 -7.90 -2.09 7.66
CA SER A 33 -6.82 -2.62 6.82
C SER A 33 -7.13 -4.01 6.25
N ALA A 34 -8.01 -4.79 6.88
CA ALA A 34 -8.40 -6.12 6.42
C ALA A 34 -9.13 -6.12 5.06
N TYR A 35 -9.78 -5.01 4.70
CA TYR A 35 -10.43 -4.83 3.40
C TYR A 35 -9.78 -3.72 2.56
N ALA A 36 -8.59 -3.25 2.95
CA ALA A 36 -7.85 -2.24 2.19
C ALA A 36 -7.58 -2.72 0.75
N ASN A 37 -7.62 -1.79 -0.20
CA ASN A 37 -7.23 -2.05 -1.57
C ASN A 37 -5.70 -2.03 -1.74
N ALA A 38 -5.22 -2.40 -2.93
CA ALA A 38 -3.78 -2.49 -3.19
C ALA A 38 -3.04 -1.13 -3.05
N ALA A 39 -3.70 -0.02 -3.41
CA ALA A 39 -3.11 1.31 -3.28
C ALA A 39 -3.08 1.78 -1.83
N GLU A 40 -4.10 1.48 -1.03
CA GLU A 40 -4.07 1.75 0.42
C GLU A 40 -2.95 0.97 1.11
N ARG A 41 -2.81 -0.33 0.79
CA ARG A 41 -1.75 -1.18 1.35
C ARG A 41 -0.35 -0.69 1.00
N ILE A 42 -0.11 -0.29 -0.26
CA ILE A 42 1.22 0.19 -0.64
C ILE A 42 1.56 1.53 0.01
N LEU A 43 0.57 2.42 0.22
CA LEU A 43 0.78 3.67 0.95
C LEU A 43 1.14 3.40 2.41
N GLU A 44 0.44 2.46 3.06
CA GLU A 44 0.78 2.02 4.42
C GLU A 44 2.21 1.46 4.47
N ALA A 45 2.61 0.67 3.48
CA ALA A 45 3.96 0.12 3.39
C ALA A 45 5.06 1.18 3.14
N ILE A 46 4.76 2.22 2.36
CA ILE A 46 5.64 3.36 2.06
C ILE A 46 5.82 4.24 3.31
N GLY A 47 4.72 4.49 4.03
CA GLY A 47 4.70 5.31 5.23
C GLY A 47 4.76 6.81 4.95
N GLU A 48 4.98 7.59 6.02
CA GLU A 48 4.97 9.05 5.97
C GLU A 48 6.31 9.63 5.49
N PRO A 49 6.27 10.76 4.74
CA PRO A 49 7.47 11.44 4.29
C PRO A 49 8.05 12.38 5.36
N GLU A 50 9.37 12.52 5.33
CA GLU A 50 10.09 13.64 5.92
C GLU A 50 10.03 14.84 4.98
N VAL A 51 9.57 15.99 5.48
CA VAL A 51 9.52 17.23 4.71
C VAL A 51 10.83 17.97 4.88
N ILE A 52 11.58 18.12 3.78
CA ILE A 52 12.91 18.74 3.78
C ILE A 52 12.83 20.09 3.07
N ASP A 53 13.12 21.16 3.81
CA ASP A 53 13.33 22.49 3.26
C ASP A 53 14.77 22.61 2.74
N THR A 54 14.93 22.52 1.41
CA THR A 54 16.25 22.49 0.78
C THR A 54 16.97 23.83 0.81
N ALA A 55 16.28 24.95 1.09
CA ALA A 55 16.91 26.26 1.23
C ALA A 55 17.86 26.34 2.43
N LYS A 56 17.70 25.46 3.42
CA LYS A 56 18.53 25.39 4.62
C LYS A 56 19.88 24.68 4.40
N ASP A 57 20.03 23.95 3.31
CA ASP A 57 21.26 23.23 2.95
C ASP A 57 21.80 23.74 1.60
N PRO A 58 22.98 24.37 1.54
CA PRO A 58 23.55 24.91 0.30
C PRO A 58 23.71 23.88 -0.83
N ARG A 59 23.89 22.59 -0.52
CA ARG A 59 23.99 21.52 -1.51
C ARG A 59 22.61 21.17 -2.05
N LEU A 60 21.62 20.98 -1.19
CA LEU A 60 20.25 20.65 -1.61
C LEU A 60 19.58 21.83 -2.32
N ALA A 61 19.83 23.06 -1.86
CA ALA A 61 19.40 24.30 -2.49
C ALA A 61 19.75 24.36 -3.99
N ARG A 62 20.97 23.94 -4.34
CA ARG A 62 21.46 23.91 -5.74
C ARG A 62 20.82 22.81 -6.57
N ILE A 63 20.53 21.65 -5.97
CA ILE A 63 19.97 20.48 -6.66
C ILE A 63 18.47 20.66 -6.90
N PHE A 64 17.76 21.14 -5.88
CA PHE A 64 16.30 21.24 -5.87
C PHE A 64 15.78 22.67 -5.99
N SER A 65 16.64 23.63 -6.32
CA SER A 65 16.29 25.04 -6.52
C SER A 65 15.49 25.64 -5.34
N ASN A 66 15.95 25.40 -4.11
CA ASN A 66 15.30 25.84 -2.86
C ASN A 66 13.85 25.35 -2.67
N LYS A 67 13.41 24.31 -3.38
CA LYS A 67 12.08 23.72 -3.19
C LYS A 67 12.00 22.95 -1.87
N VAL A 68 10.79 22.86 -1.31
CA VAL A 68 10.49 21.88 -0.27
C VAL A 68 10.23 20.53 -0.93
N ILE A 69 10.94 19.49 -0.49
CA ILE A 69 10.80 18.14 -1.01
C ILE A 69 10.29 17.18 0.06
N ARG A 70 9.66 16.08 -0.37
CA ARG A 70 9.27 14.97 0.50
C ARG A 70 10.22 13.80 0.27
N ARG A 71 10.84 13.33 1.35
CA ARG A 71 11.70 12.14 1.32
C ARG A 71 11.01 11.04 2.11
N TYR A 72 10.80 9.91 1.48
CA TYR A 72 10.19 8.75 2.10
C TYR A 72 11.30 7.79 2.56
N PRO A 73 11.38 7.42 3.85
CA PRO A 73 12.38 6.46 4.35
C PRO A 73 12.32 5.12 3.62
N ALA A 74 11.14 4.73 3.15
CA ALA A 74 10.96 3.55 2.30
C ALA A 74 11.77 3.60 1.00
N PHE A 75 12.30 4.74 0.57
CA PHE A 75 13.12 4.90 -0.63
C PHE A 75 14.47 5.57 -0.36
N GLU A 76 15.04 5.41 0.84
CA GLU A 76 16.31 6.05 1.26
C GLU A 76 17.51 5.76 0.33
N GLU A 77 17.49 4.63 -0.37
CA GLU A 77 18.53 4.21 -1.32
C GLU A 77 18.43 4.90 -2.69
N PHE A 78 17.35 5.65 -2.96
CA PHE A 78 17.07 6.31 -4.23
C PHE A 78 17.40 7.80 -4.19
N TYR A 79 18.67 8.12 -4.42
CA TYR A 79 19.17 9.50 -4.43
C TYR A 79 18.82 10.23 -5.73
N GLY A 80 18.29 11.46 -5.63
CA GLY A 80 17.97 12.30 -6.78
C GLY A 80 16.66 11.93 -7.48
N MET A 81 15.89 10.98 -6.93
CA MET A 81 14.60 10.54 -7.44
C MET A 81 13.42 11.05 -6.62
N GLU A 82 13.65 11.97 -5.67
CA GLU A 82 12.64 12.44 -4.71
C GLU A 82 11.37 12.98 -5.39
N GLU A 83 11.51 13.79 -6.46
CA GLU A 83 10.35 14.29 -7.20
C GLU A 83 9.58 13.17 -7.92
N ALA A 84 10.28 12.17 -8.49
CA ALA A 84 9.65 11.05 -9.17
C ALA A 84 8.95 10.11 -8.18
N ILE A 85 9.56 9.86 -7.02
CA ILE A 85 8.95 9.09 -5.93
C ILE A 85 7.70 9.80 -5.42
N GLU A 86 7.75 11.12 -5.22
CA GLU A 86 6.57 11.89 -4.81
C GLU A 86 5.42 11.77 -5.82
N GLN A 87 5.70 11.76 -7.13
CA GLN A 87 4.68 11.53 -8.15
C GLN A 87 4.07 10.12 -8.07
N ILE A 88 4.90 9.10 -7.82
CA ILE A 88 4.43 7.71 -7.63
C ILE A 88 3.56 7.61 -6.38
N VAL A 89 3.97 8.21 -5.27
CA VAL A 89 3.18 8.22 -4.03
C VAL A 89 1.87 8.99 -4.23
N ALA A 90 1.88 10.11 -4.94
CA ALA A 90 0.67 10.85 -5.29
C ALA A 90 -0.29 10.02 -6.14
N TYR A 91 0.23 9.27 -7.13
CA TYR A 91 -0.57 8.34 -7.92
C TYR A 91 -1.27 7.29 -7.04
N PHE A 92 -0.56 6.67 -6.09
CA PHE A 92 -1.19 5.73 -5.17
C PHE A 92 -2.18 6.40 -4.22
N ARG A 93 -1.89 7.62 -3.74
CA ARG A 93 -2.80 8.40 -2.89
C ARG A 93 -4.14 8.65 -3.59
N HIS A 94 -4.10 9.02 -4.86
CA HIS A 94 -5.32 9.21 -5.66
C HIS A 94 -6.04 7.89 -5.94
N ALA A 95 -5.30 6.82 -6.27
CA ALA A 95 -5.87 5.50 -6.50
C ALA A 95 -6.56 4.93 -5.24
N ALA A 96 -5.97 5.15 -4.06
CA ALA A 96 -6.54 4.74 -2.77
C ALA A 96 -7.87 5.43 -2.48
N GLN A 97 -8.02 6.70 -2.89
CA GLN A 97 -9.26 7.47 -2.77
C GLN A 97 -10.33 7.08 -3.81
N GLY A 98 -10.06 6.09 -4.68
CA GLY A 98 -10.98 5.65 -5.71
C GLY A 98 -11.09 6.61 -6.90
N LEU A 99 -10.11 7.50 -7.08
CA LEU A 99 -10.01 8.37 -8.25
C LEU A 99 -9.61 7.57 -9.51
N GLU A 100 -9.48 8.27 -10.64
CA GLU A 100 -9.31 7.64 -11.96
C GLU A 100 -8.01 6.83 -12.08
N GLU A 101 -6.98 7.20 -11.32
CA GLU A 101 -5.70 6.50 -11.21
C GLU A 101 -5.87 5.01 -10.86
N ARG A 102 -6.93 4.63 -10.14
CA ARG A 102 -7.26 3.24 -9.82
C ARG A 102 -7.42 2.36 -11.07
N LYS A 103 -7.81 2.94 -12.21
CA LYS A 103 -8.03 2.22 -13.48
C LYS A 103 -6.84 2.35 -14.44
N GLN A 104 -5.84 3.13 -14.08
CA GLN A 104 -4.68 3.42 -14.92
C GLN A 104 -3.53 2.45 -14.64
N ILE A 105 -2.57 2.40 -15.55
CA ILE A 105 -1.34 1.62 -15.39
C ILE A 105 -0.20 2.59 -15.08
N LEU A 106 0.52 2.37 -13.97
CA LEU A 106 1.74 3.11 -13.66
C LEU A 106 2.86 2.69 -14.63
N TYR A 107 3.28 3.61 -15.49
CA TYR A 107 4.34 3.37 -16.47
C TYR A 107 5.60 4.18 -16.12
N LEU A 108 6.69 3.48 -15.79
CA LEU A 108 7.98 4.10 -15.48
C LEU A 108 8.78 4.33 -16.77
N LEU A 109 8.81 5.57 -17.24
CA LEU A 109 9.56 5.98 -18.44
C LEU A 109 10.87 6.70 -18.07
N GLY A 110 11.95 6.42 -18.79
CA GLY A 110 13.23 7.11 -18.60
C GLY A 110 14.42 6.42 -19.27
N PRO A 111 15.62 7.04 -19.26
CA PRO A 111 16.81 6.52 -19.93
C PRO A 111 17.29 5.19 -19.33
N VAL A 112 18.05 4.42 -20.11
CA VAL A 112 18.70 3.19 -19.61
C VAL A 112 19.61 3.53 -18.42
N GLY A 113 19.65 2.67 -17.40
CA GLY A 113 20.41 2.91 -16.17
C GLY A 113 19.77 3.86 -15.16
N GLY A 114 18.65 4.52 -15.45
CA GLY A 114 17.97 5.47 -14.55
C GLY A 114 17.23 4.86 -13.35
N GLY A 115 17.63 3.67 -12.85
CA GLY A 115 17.06 3.08 -11.64
C GLY A 115 15.61 2.57 -11.72
N LYS A 116 14.95 2.61 -12.89
CA LYS A 116 13.53 2.23 -13.07
C LYS A 116 13.22 0.81 -12.58
N SER A 117 14.06 -0.16 -12.95
CA SER A 117 13.90 -1.56 -12.52
C SER A 117 14.11 -1.70 -11.01
N SER A 118 15.09 -0.99 -10.45
CA SER A 118 15.34 -0.97 -8.99
C SER A 118 14.14 -0.39 -8.23
N LEU A 119 13.53 0.67 -8.76
CA LEU A 119 12.34 1.28 -8.16
C LEU A 119 11.13 0.34 -8.23
N ALA A 120 10.94 -0.35 -9.34
CA ALA A 120 9.89 -1.37 -9.48
C ALA A 120 10.08 -2.53 -8.49
N GLU A 121 11.31 -3.03 -8.32
CA GLU A 121 11.62 -4.04 -7.31
C GLU A 121 11.38 -3.52 -5.89
N ARG A 122 11.72 -2.26 -5.61
CA ARG A 122 11.42 -1.67 -4.30
C ARG A 122 9.92 -1.61 -4.04
N LEU A 123 9.11 -1.19 -5.02
CA LEU A 123 7.66 -1.18 -4.91
C LEU A 123 7.08 -2.58 -4.69
N LYS A 124 7.64 -3.60 -5.34
CA LYS A 124 7.27 -5.00 -5.11
C LYS A 124 7.56 -5.43 -3.66
N LEU A 125 8.77 -5.14 -3.15
CA LEU A 125 9.13 -5.43 -1.76
C LEU A 125 8.22 -4.70 -0.76
N LEU A 126 7.80 -3.48 -1.07
CA LEU A 126 6.85 -2.73 -0.23
C LEU A 126 5.46 -3.37 -0.27
N MET A 127 5.00 -3.82 -1.43
CA MET A 127 3.70 -4.51 -1.56
C MET A 127 3.63 -5.80 -0.73
N GLU A 128 4.76 -6.47 -0.49
CA GLU A 128 4.83 -7.67 0.35
C GLU A 128 4.77 -7.39 1.87
N ARG A 129 4.86 -6.12 2.31
CA ARG A 129 4.90 -5.78 3.74
C ARG A 129 3.54 -5.87 4.43
N VAL A 130 2.48 -5.53 3.70
CA VAL A 130 1.11 -5.50 4.25
C VAL A 130 0.35 -6.71 3.72
N PRO A 131 -0.09 -7.63 4.58
CA PRO A 131 -0.80 -8.82 4.15
C PRO A 131 -2.18 -8.47 3.58
N PHE A 132 -2.76 -9.42 2.84
CA PHE A 132 -4.12 -9.31 2.33
C PHE A 132 -4.84 -10.64 2.45
N TYR A 133 -6.17 -10.57 2.46
CA TYR A 133 -7.04 -11.74 2.52
C TYR A 133 -7.62 -12.02 1.15
N ALA A 134 -7.64 -13.30 0.79
CA ALA A 134 -8.17 -13.78 -0.48
C ALA A 134 -8.99 -15.06 -0.30
N LEU A 135 -9.91 -15.30 -1.22
CA LEU A 135 -10.66 -16.55 -1.25
C LEU A 135 -9.72 -17.72 -1.56
N LYS A 136 -9.72 -18.72 -0.67
CA LYS A 136 -8.98 -19.97 -0.86
C LYS A 136 -9.42 -20.64 -2.16
N GLY A 137 -8.44 -20.98 -3.00
CA GLY A 137 -8.68 -21.61 -4.31
C GLY A 137 -9.07 -20.64 -5.43
N SER A 138 -9.14 -19.33 -5.17
CA SER A 138 -9.34 -18.34 -6.24
C SER A 138 -8.07 -18.21 -7.11
N PRO A 139 -8.17 -18.36 -8.44
CA PRO A 139 -7.01 -18.24 -9.34
C PRO A 139 -6.48 -16.81 -9.45
N VAL A 140 -7.30 -15.81 -9.12
CA VAL A 140 -6.97 -14.38 -9.21
C VAL A 140 -6.93 -13.70 -7.84
N GLN A 141 -6.97 -14.50 -6.76
CA GLN A 141 -6.85 -14.05 -5.37
C GLN A 141 -7.85 -12.92 -5.01
N GLU A 142 -9.12 -13.16 -5.34
CA GLU A 142 -10.19 -12.18 -5.10
C GLU A 142 -10.42 -11.92 -3.60
N SER A 143 -10.81 -10.69 -3.28
CA SER A 143 -11.23 -10.31 -1.93
C SER A 143 -12.42 -11.18 -1.47
N PRO A 144 -12.46 -11.65 -0.21
CA PRO A 144 -13.61 -12.36 0.34
C PRO A 144 -14.91 -11.55 0.29
N LEU A 145 -14.83 -10.23 0.25
CA LEU A 145 -16.00 -9.35 0.11
C LEU A 145 -16.68 -9.48 -1.26
N GLY A 146 -16.00 -10.04 -2.27
CA GLY A 146 -16.57 -10.33 -3.59
C GLY A 146 -17.74 -11.33 -3.56
N LEU A 147 -17.86 -12.12 -2.48
CA LEU A 147 -19.01 -13.00 -2.26
C LEU A 147 -20.32 -12.24 -2.02
N PHE A 148 -20.24 -10.96 -1.61
CA PHE A 148 -21.42 -10.16 -1.32
C PHE A 148 -21.82 -9.30 -2.52
N SER A 149 -23.05 -9.50 -2.99
CA SER A 149 -23.65 -8.57 -3.95
C SER A 149 -24.23 -7.36 -3.22
N PRO A 150 -23.79 -6.12 -3.49
CA PRO A 150 -24.31 -4.93 -2.81
C PRO A 150 -25.84 -4.83 -2.91
N ARG A 151 -26.44 -5.23 -4.05
CA ARG A 151 -27.89 -5.21 -4.24
C ARG A 151 -28.64 -6.20 -3.37
N ARG A 152 -28.13 -7.42 -3.21
CA ARG A 152 -28.81 -8.49 -2.46
C ARG A 152 -28.55 -8.39 -0.96
N THR A 153 -27.32 -8.01 -0.60
CA THR A 153 -26.85 -8.09 0.78
C THR A 153 -27.07 -6.80 1.57
N ALA A 154 -27.24 -5.64 0.92
CA ALA A 154 -27.44 -4.36 1.61
C ALA A 154 -28.65 -4.37 2.58
N SER A 155 -29.75 -5.05 2.24
CA SER A 155 -30.94 -5.11 3.11
C SER A 155 -30.72 -5.96 4.37
N CYS A 156 -29.79 -6.90 4.33
CA CYS A 156 -29.39 -7.71 5.48
C CYS A 156 -28.44 -6.92 6.39
N TRP A 157 -27.46 -6.22 5.78
CA TRP A 157 -26.46 -5.45 6.52
C TRP A 157 -27.09 -4.26 7.24
N ARG A 158 -27.98 -3.50 6.60
CA ARG A 158 -28.71 -2.40 7.24
C ARG A 158 -29.52 -2.81 8.49
N ARG A 159 -29.90 -4.09 8.60
CA ARG A 159 -30.66 -4.61 9.76
C ARG A 159 -29.75 -5.08 10.90
N ASN A 160 -28.54 -5.54 10.60
CA ASN A 160 -27.65 -6.18 11.57
C ASN A 160 -26.39 -5.38 11.95
N THR A 161 -26.05 -4.31 11.23
CA THR A 161 -24.83 -3.54 11.51
C THR A 161 -25.13 -2.05 11.65
N ALA A 162 -24.96 -1.54 12.87
CA ALA A 162 -24.77 -0.12 13.14
C ALA A 162 -23.36 0.29 12.66
N PHE A 163 -23.16 0.39 11.35
CA PHE A 163 -21.97 1.07 10.82
C PHE A 163 -22.15 2.58 11.07
N PRO A 164 -21.22 3.27 11.75
CA PRO A 164 -21.19 4.72 11.68
C PRO A 164 -20.97 5.07 10.21
N GLY A 165 -21.90 5.82 9.63
CA GLY A 165 -21.75 6.29 8.26
C GLY A 165 -20.45 7.06 8.14
N ALA A 166 -19.57 6.63 7.24
CA ALA A 166 -18.57 7.52 6.70
C ALA A 166 -19.35 8.59 5.92
N ALA A 167 -19.33 9.82 6.44
CA ALA A 167 -19.79 11.03 5.76
C ALA A 167 -18.78 11.43 4.68
#